data_AF-A0A7S1CGU0-F1
#
_entry.id   AF-A0A7S1CGU0-F1
#
_cell.length_a   1.000
_cell.length_b   1.000
_cell.length_c   1.000
_cell.angle_alpha   90.00
_cell.angle_beta   90.00
_cell.angle_gamma   90.00
#
_symmetry.space_group_name_H-M   'P 1'
#
loop_
_entity.id
_entity.type
_entity.pdbx_description
1 polymer ?
#
loop_
_entity_poly.entity_id
_entity_poly.type
_entity_poly.pdbx_seq_one_letter_code
_entity_poly.pdbx_strand_id
1 'polypeptide(L)'
;HTVEGLYRSLIGAVEYVNSGGGGSAEEFGAAQEFCVSFWDRGDAADYARYILNTPAEEHTDPVRHYALQTLEHTLKRQWNLPSFGDDAKAAFKASLMELLATGTRGILDEAAYVKQKVVVVASEAVKREWPQRWGTLLDDLFALAQSGPAQSELVVMLLHDVCEDCVLSEFNSTVPVARRNEILQALNSCLDDICGFFVSILEQSYKAYRELAGTAEAAPHVALLNATLAAVGAFVPWPPVDFLRNLQCVAMATSLLADEAVRMNAVDLLLLVADRKLGPEARDLRLDLVASLVGACETLPEGDPAEDYTFHKRLCRVVALVGNKFLLTLRADAPGEADLMLRFVRVVLNLLQHPSPMITSFLLGLLAVLLEGAQEDPSCPMKRIAVLAPLAADVCRVLRQTL
;
A
#
# COMPACT_ATOMS: atom_id res chain seq x y z
N HIS A 1 -28.31 -10.06 36.08
CA HIS A 1 -27.25 -9.04 36.10
C HIS A 1 -27.81 -7.74 35.57
N THR A 2 -27.55 -6.61 36.21
CA THR A 2 -27.90 -5.29 35.66
C THR A 2 -27.07 -5.04 34.39
N VAL A 3 -27.61 -4.28 33.44
CA VAL A 3 -26.92 -3.92 32.18
C VAL A 3 -25.56 -3.28 32.47
N GLU A 4 -25.51 -2.39 33.47
CA GLU A 4 -24.29 -1.73 33.96
C GLU A 4 -23.30 -2.71 34.60
N GLY A 5 -23.78 -3.71 35.36
CA GLY A 5 -22.92 -4.72 35.96
C GLY A 5 -22.25 -5.59 34.90
N LEU A 6 -23.01 -5.99 33.87
CA LEU A 6 -22.47 -6.77 32.75
C LEU A 6 -21.44 -5.97 31.94
N TYR A 7 -21.72 -4.68 31.69
CA TYR A 7 -20.81 -3.76 31.00
C TYR A 7 -19.45 -3.65 31.72
N ARG A 8 -19.46 -3.39 33.03
CA ARG A 8 -18.22 -3.32 33.83
C ARG A 8 -17.46 -4.64 33.85
N SER A 9 -18.16 -5.77 33.94
CA SER A 9 -17.54 -7.10 33.86
C SER A 9 -16.86 -7.35 32.51
N LEU A 10 -17.45 -6.85 31.41
CA LEU A 10 -16.85 -6.95 30.08
C LEU A 10 -15.55 -6.16 29.98
N ILE A 11 -15.57 -4.88 30.35
CA ILE A 11 -14.38 -4.03 30.31
C ILE A 11 -13.26 -4.63 31.17
N GLY A 12 -13.58 -5.00 32.42
CA GLY A 12 -12.61 -5.60 33.32
C GLY A 12 -12.03 -6.92 32.80
N ALA A 13 -12.85 -7.77 32.17
CA ALA A 13 -12.37 -9.02 31.57
C ALA A 13 -11.42 -8.77 30.39
N VAL A 14 -11.75 -7.83 29.50
CA VAL A 14 -10.92 -7.50 28.34
C VAL A 14 -9.58 -6.92 28.78
N GLU A 15 -9.57 -6.00 29.74
CA GLU A 15 -8.34 -5.42 30.28
C GLU A 15 -7.48 -6.45 31.01
N TYR A 16 -8.11 -7.36 31.76
CA TYR A 16 -7.41 -8.45 32.42
C TYR A 16 -6.74 -9.41 31.43
N VAL A 17 -7.41 -9.74 30.32
CA VAL A 17 -6.84 -10.58 29.26
C VAL A 17 -5.66 -9.88 28.56
N ASN A 18 -5.76 -8.57 28.32
CA ASN A 18 -4.73 -7.81 27.60
C ASN A 18 -3.55 -7.38 28.47
N SER A 19 -3.71 -7.30 29.79
CA SER A 19 -2.61 -7.02 30.73
C SER A 19 -1.68 -8.23 30.97
N GLY A 20 -1.93 -9.36 30.30
CA GLY A 20 -1.10 -10.56 30.39
C GLY A 20 -1.43 -11.46 31.58
N GLY A 21 -2.58 -11.25 32.24
CA GLY A 21 -3.08 -12.14 33.29
C GLY A 21 -2.18 -12.18 34.53
N GLY A 22 -2.28 -11.18 35.40
CA GLY A 22 -1.55 -11.17 36.68
C GLY A 22 -2.05 -12.18 37.74
N GLY A 23 -3.09 -12.95 37.43
CA GLY A 23 -3.70 -13.94 38.33
C GLY A 23 -3.43 -15.40 37.90
N SER A 24 -4.26 -16.33 38.39
CA SER A 24 -4.11 -17.75 38.08
C SER A 24 -4.46 -18.07 36.62
N ALA A 25 -3.89 -19.15 36.09
CA ALA A 25 -4.19 -19.62 34.73
C ALA A 25 -5.68 -19.94 34.53
N GLU A 26 -6.37 -20.37 35.60
CA GLU A 26 -7.82 -20.63 35.59
C GLU A 26 -8.63 -19.34 35.46
N GLU A 27 -8.27 -18.28 36.19
CA GLU A 27 -8.93 -16.97 36.10
C GLU A 27 -8.72 -16.33 34.73
N PHE A 28 -7.52 -16.47 34.16
CA PHE A 28 -7.22 -16.00 32.81
C PHE A 28 -8.06 -16.76 31.77
N GLY A 29 -8.13 -18.09 31.87
CA GLY A 29 -8.98 -18.92 31.00
C GLY A 29 -10.45 -18.55 31.10
N ALA A 30 -10.97 -18.35 32.32
CA ALA A 30 -12.36 -17.96 32.54
C ALA A 30 -12.69 -16.57 31.95
N ALA A 31 -11.77 -15.60 32.07
CA ALA A 31 -11.94 -14.28 31.48
C ALA A 31 -11.92 -14.30 29.94
N GLN A 32 -11.06 -15.14 29.34
CA GLN A 32 -11.04 -15.35 27.90
C GLN A 32 -12.33 -16.02 27.42
N GLU A 33 -12.78 -17.08 28.10
CA GLU A 33 -14.02 -17.78 27.76
C GLU A 33 -15.24 -16.85 27.88
N PHE A 34 -15.27 -15.99 28.90
CA PHE A 34 -16.29 -14.97 29.04
C PHE A 34 -16.29 -14.00 27.85
N CYS A 35 -15.13 -13.50 27.44
CA CYS A 35 -15.02 -12.61 26.28
C CYS A 35 -15.45 -13.29 24.96
N VAL A 36 -15.13 -14.57 24.77
CA VAL A 36 -15.52 -15.31 23.55
C VAL A 36 -17.02 -15.61 23.56
N SER A 37 -17.56 -16.10 24.67
CA SER A 37 -19.00 -16.38 24.80
C SER A 37 -19.87 -15.11 24.72
N PHE A 38 -19.31 -13.94 25.04
CA PHE A 38 -20.01 -12.68 24.89
C PHE A 38 -20.37 -12.36 23.43
N TRP A 39 -19.58 -12.83 22.45
CA TRP A 39 -19.84 -12.58 21.02
C TRP A 39 -21.11 -13.23 20.49
N ASP A 40 -21.59 -14.29 21.15
CA ASP A 40 -22.80 -15.01 20.74
C ASP A 40 -24.09 -14.38 21.30
N ARG A 41 -23.97 -13.32 22.11
CA ARG A 41 -25.13 -12.61 22.65
C ARG A 41 -25.81 -11.76 21.57
N GLY A 42 -27.13 -11.63 21.67
CA GLY A 42 -27.92 -10.81 20.74
C GLY A 42 -27.66 -9.30 20.85
N ASP A 43 -27.23 -8.82 22.02
CA ASP A 43 -26.95 -7.41 22.32
C ASP A 43 -25.45 -7.04 22.16
N ALA A 44 -24.58 -7.99 21.82
CA ALA A 44 -23.13 -7.77 21.79
C ALA A 44 -22.69 -6.64 20.85
N ALA A 45 -23.35 -6.51 19.69
CA ALA A 45 -23.08 -5.45 18.73
C ALA A 45 -23.45 -4.05 19.28
N ASP A 46 -24.45 -3.94 20.15
CA ASP A 46 -24.87 -2.67 20.73
C ASP A 46 -23.87 -2.20 21.79
N TYR A 47 -23.34 -3.12 22.59
CA TYR A 47 -22.21 -2.85 23.48
C TYR A 47 -20.98 -2.36 22.71
N ALA A 48 -20.65 -3.04 21.61
CA ALA A 48 -19.51 -2.65 20.78
C ALA A 48 -19.69 -1.25 20.17
N ARG A 49 -20.88 -0.93 19.65
CA ARG A 49 -21.21 0.41 19.15
C ARG A 49 -21.08 1.47 20.23
N TYR A 50 -21.59 1.20 21.43
CA TYR A 50 -21.50 2.13 22.56
C TYR A 50 -20.04 2.43 22.93
N ILE A 51 -19.21 1.39 23.01
CA ILE A 51 -17.78 1.49 23.32
C ILE A 51 -17.04 2.36 22.28
N LEU A 52 -17.38 2.18 21.00
CA LEU A 52 -16.68 2.85 19.90
C LEU A 52 -17.12 4.31 19.68
N ASN A 53 -18.39 4.61 19.94
CA ASN A 53 -18.96 5.94 19.68
C ASN A 53 -18.97 6.87 20.92
N THR A 54 -18.77 6.33 22.12
CA THR A 54 -18.77 7.12 23.35
C THR A 54 -17.33 7.27 23.86
N PRO A 55 -16.76 8.47 23.96
CA PRO A 55 -15.46 8.64 24.59
C PRO A 55 -15.58 8.44 26.11
N ALA A 56 -14.80 7.49 26.66
CA ALA A 56 -14.70 7.24 28.10
C ALA A 56 -13.29 6.77 28.46
N GLU A 57 -12.82 7.06 29.67
CA GLU A 57 -11.47 6.64 30.13
C GLU A 57 -11.31 5.11 30.12
N GLU A 58 -12.39 4.38 30.37
CA GLU A 58 -12.46 2.92 30.35
C GLU A 58 -12.47 2.32 28.93
N HIS A 59 -12.62 3.14 27.88
CA HIS A 59 -12.53 2.71 26.48
C HIS A 59 -11.09 2.76 25.97
N THR A 60 -10.23 1.99 26.63
CA THR A 60 -8.83 1.79 26.23
C THR A 60 -8.72 1.13 24.85
N ASP A 61 -7.56 1.23 24.21
CA ASP A 61 -7.37 0.67 22.86
C ASP A 61 -7.62 -0.84 22.77
N PRO A 62 -7.25 -1.67 23.77
CA PRO A 62 -7.63 -3.08 23.79
C PRO A 62 -9.14 -3.31 23.87
N VAL A 63 -9.86 -2.48 24.64
CA VAL A 63 -11.33 -2.55 24.76
C VAL A 63 -12.01 -2.15 23.45
N ARG A 64 -11.54 -1.08 22.81
CA ARG A 64 -12.01 -0.65 21.48
C ARG A 64 -11.71 -1.72 20.42
N HIS A 65 -10.53 -2.32 20.44
CA HIS A 65 -10.19 -3.39 19.52
C HIS A 65 -11.07 -4.63 19.73
N TYR A 66 -11.37 -5.01 20.97
CA TYR A 66 -12.32 -6.08 21.26
C TYR A 66 -13.75 -5.75 20.79
N ALA A 67 -14.20 -4.50 20.93
CA ALA A 67 -15.48 -4.06 20.37
C ALA A 67 -15.50 -4.23 18.84
N LEU A 68 -14.41 -3.90 18.14
CA LEU A 68 -14.30 -4.12 16.69
C LEU A 68 -14.29 -5.61 16.33
N GLN A 69 -13.62 -6.46 17.13
CA GLN A 69 -13.70 -7.93 16.96
C GLN A 69 -15.14 -8.44 17.11
N THR A 70 -15.91 -7.85 18.02
CA THR A 70 -17.32 -8.18 18.21
C THR A 70 -18.15 -7.82 16.97
N LEU A 71 -17.96 -6.62 16.40
CA LEU A 71 -18.62 -6.21 15.15
C LEU A 71 -18.24 -7.11 13.96
N GLU A 72 -16.98 -7.49 13.85
CA GLU A 72 -16.52 -8.44 12.84
C GLU A 72 -17.20 -9.81 13.02
N HIS A 73 -17.31 -10.30 14.26
CA HIS A 73 -18.01 -11.55 14.55
C HIS A 73 -19.47 -11.49 14.11
N THR A 74 -20.16 -10.38 14.40
CA THR A 74 -21.53 -10.14 13.94
C THR A 74 -21.63 -10.19 12.40
N LEU A 75 -20.72 -9.54 11.68
CA LEU A 75 -20.66 -9.58 10.21
C LEU A 75 -20.43 -10.99 9.64
N LYS A 76 -19.66 -11.83 10.35
CA LYS A 76 -19.33 -13.19 9.90
C LYS A 76 -20.40 -14.21 10.25
N ARG A 77 -21.06 -14.10 11.41
CA ARG A 77 -21.99 -15.11 11.91
C ARG A 77 -23.46 -14.76 11.69
N GLN A 78 -23.82 -13.47 11.80
CA GLN A 78 -25.23 -13.06 11.85
C GLN A 78 -25.72 -12.42 10.55
N TRP A 79 -24.83 -11.89 9.70
CA TRP A 79 -25.22 -11.11 8.51
C TRP A 79 -26.17 -11.83 7.53
N ASN A 80 -26.03 -13.16 7.42
CA ASN A 80 -26.82 -14.00 6.52
C ASN A 80 -28.03 -14.66 7.21
N LEU A 81 -28.21 -14.44 8.51
CA LEU A 81 -29.36 -14.97 9.23
C LEU A 81 -30.63 -14.18 8.87
N PRO A 82 -31.80 -14.84 8.73
CA PRO A 82 -33.06 -14.15 8.45
C PRO A 82 -33.45 -13.11 9.52
N SER A 83 -32.98 -13.30 10.75
CA SER A 83 -33.18 -12.35 11.86
C SER A 83 -32.40 -11.05 11.68
N PHE A 84 -31.33 -11.05 10.88
CA PHE A 84 -30.55 -9.86 10.55
C PHE A 84 -31.07 -9.24 9.25
N GLY A 85 -32.25 -8.61 9.35
CA GLY A 85 -32.97 -8.02 8.23
C GLY A 85 -32.29 -6.79 7.61
N ASP A 86 -32.88 -6.27 6.53
CA ASP A 86 -32.30 -5.16 5.77
C ASP A 86 -32.18 -3.86 6.59
N ASP A 87 -33.11 -3.59 7.50
CA ASP A 87 -33.03 -2.43 8.40
C ASP A 87 -31.83 -2.53 9.36
N ALA A 88 -31.54 -3.73 9.87
CA ALA A 88 -30.38 -3.97 10.74
C ALA A 88 -29.06 -3.82 9.96
N LYS A 89 -29.04 -4.24 8.68
CA LYS A 89 -27.91 -4.03 7.78
C LYS A 89 -27.70 -2.55 7.45
N ALA A 90 -28.77 -1.82 7.18
CA ALA A 90 -28.71 -0.39 6.94
C ALA A 90 -28.20 0.37 8.17
N ALA A 91 -28.72 0.05 9.36
CA ALA A 91 -28.25 0.61 10.63
C ALA A 91 -26.78 0.28 10.91
N PHE A 92 -26.34 -0.95 10.61
CA PHE A 92 -24.93 -1.33 10.73
C PHE A 92 -24.04 -0.51 9.79
N LYS A 93 -24.42 -0.36 8.51
CA LYS A 93 -23.68 0.47 7.54
C LYS A 93 -23.60 1.93 7.98
N ALA A 94 -24.70 2.50 8.46
CA ALA A 94 -24.71 3.86 9.00
C ALA A 94 -23.78 4.01 10.20
N SER A 95 -23.83 3.07 11.14
CA SER A 95 -22.95 3.04 12.32
C SER A 95 -21.47 2.91 11.92
N LEU A 96 -21.19 2.13 10.87
CA LEU A 96 -19.83 1.95 10.35
C LEU A 96 -19.29 3.24 9.71
N MET A 97 -20.12 3.95 8.94
CA MET A 97 -19.73 5.25 8.38
C MET A 97 -19.53 6.31 9.48
N GLU A 98 -20.35 6.29 10.53
CA GLU A 98 -20.16 7.14 11.72
C GLU A 98 -18.85 6.79 12.46
N LEU A 99 -18.54 5.51 12.63
CA LEU A 99 -17.29 5.03 13.21
C LEU A 99 -16.07 5.54 12.41
N LEU A 100 -16.13 5.48 11.09
CA LEU A 100 -15.06 6.01 10.23
C LEU A 100 -14.96 7.54 10.29
N ALA A 101 -16.08 8.24 10.48
CA ALA A 101 -16.12 9.70 10.58
C ALA A 101 -15.57 10.23 11.91
N THR A 102 -16.00 9.66 13.03
CA THR A 102 -15.78 10.25 14.36
C THR A 102 -15.34 9.26 15.43
N GLY A 103 -15.36 7.95 15.16
CA GLY A 103 -15.04 6.91 16.16
C GLY A 103 -13.56 6.55 16.28
N THR A 104 -12.69 7.17 15.47
CA THR A 104 -11.24 7.05 15.57
C THR A 104 -10.59 8.34 16.05
N ARG A 105 -9.45 8.21 16.74
CA ARG A 105 -8.58 9.33 17.13
C ARG A 105 -7.82 9.87 15.91
N GLY A 106 -7.01 10.90 16.12
CA GLY A 106 -6.19 11.50 15.08
C GLY A 106 -5.23 10.50 14.43
N ILE A 107 -4.79 10.80 13.20
CA ILE A 107 -3.89 9.97 12.40
C ILE A 107 -2.60 9.57 13.13
N LEU A 108 -2.08 10.38 14.05
CA LEU A 108 -0.89 10.00 14.82
C LEU A 108 -1.20 9.41 16.20
N ASP A 109 -2.41 9.63 16.71
CA ASP A 109 -2.81 9.25 18.08
C ASP A 109 -3.54 7.90 18.13
N GLU A 110 -4.15 7.50 17.02
CA GLU A 110 -4.86 6.24 16.93
C GLU A 110 -3.89 5.06 16.80
N ALA A 111 -4.08 4.04 17.63
CA ALA A 111 -3.23 2.87 17.60
C ALA A 111 -3.35 2.12 16.26
N ALA A 112 -2.22 1.78 15.65
CA ALA A 112 -2.19 1.17 14.31
C ALA A 112 -3.05 -0.11 14.21
N TYR A 113 -3.04 -0.94 15.25
CA TYR A 113 -3.85 -2.17 15.27
C TYR A 113 -5.36 -1.88 15.39
N VAL A 114 -5.75 -0.76 16.01
CA VAL A 114 -7.15 -0.32 16.05
C VAL A 114 -7.57 0.18 14.67
N LYS A 115 -6.78 1.05 14.02
CA LYS A 115 -7.04 1.51 12.64
C LYS A 115 -7.22 0.33 11.69
N GLN A 116 -6.27 -0.60 11.71
CA GLN A 116 -6.31 -1.80 10.87
C GLN A 116 -7.59 -2.60 11.14
N LYS A 117 -7.99 -2.72 12.40
CA LYS A 117 -9.20 -3.46 12.75
C LYS A 117 -10.47 -2.77 12.29
N VAL A 118 -10.55 -1.44 12.38
CA VAL A 118 -11.66 -0.65 11.81
C VAL A 118 -11.76 -0.91 10.31
N VAL A 119 -10.64 -0.85 9.60
CA VAL A 119 -10.56 -1.09 8.15
C VAL A 119 -11.02 -2.51 7.80
N VAL A 120 -10.57 -3.53 8.54
CA VAL A 120 -11.01 -4.92 8.32
C VAL A 120 -12.52 -5.07 8.51
N VAL A 121 -13.10 -4.48 9.57
CA VAL A 121 -14.56 -4.51 9.79
C VAL A 121 -15.30 -3.82 8.64
N ALA A 122 -14.79 -2.67 8.19
CA ALA A 122 -15.37 -1.92 7.09
C ALA A 122 -15.30 -2.69 5.76
N SER A 123 -14.13 -3.25 5.44
CA SER A 123 -13.89 -4.06 4.25
C SER A 123 -14.80 -5.29 4.21
N GLU A 124 -14.99 -5.98 5.34
CA GLU A 124 -15.94 -7.09 5.44
C GLU A 124 -17.38 -6.66 5.08
N ALA A 125 -17.83 -5.50 5.54
CA ALA A 125 -19.15 -4.97 5.18
C ALA A 125 -19.23 -4.56 3.69
N VAL A 126 -18.20 -3.89 3.17
CA VAL A 126 -18.11 -3.49 1.76
C VAL A 126 -18.17 -4.70 0.85
N LYS A 127 -17.35 -5.73 1.09
CA LYS A 127 -17.33 -6.96 0.29
C LYS A 127 -18.68 -7.70 0.26
N ARG A 128 -19.54 -7.53 1.27
CA ARG A 128 -20.89 -8.14 1.33
C ARG A 128 -21.94 -7.36 0.56
N GLU A 129 -21.88 -6.03 0.56
CA GLU A 129 -22.98 -5.18 0.08
C GLU A 129 -22.64 -4.38 -1.18
N TRP A 130 -21.40 -3.94 -1.35
CA TRP A 130 -20.95 -3.19 -2.52
C TRP A 130 -20.58 -4.11 -3.70
N PRO A 131 -21.09 -3.88 -4.92
CA PRO A 131 -21.70 -2.64 -5.39
C PRO A 131 -23.24 -2.55 -5.31
N GLN A 132 -23.97 -3.66 -5.40
CA GLN A 132 -25.41 -3.63 -5.72
C GLN A 132 -26.31 -3.12 -4.59
N ARG A 133 -25.94 -3.36 -3.34
CA ARG A 133 -26.72 -2.99 -2.14
C ARG A 133 -26.14 -1.76 -1.42
N TRP A 134 -25.07 -1.19 -1.96
CA TRP A 134 -24.41 -0.01 -1.43
C TRP A 134 -23.85 0.86 -2.57
N GLY A 135 -24.70 1.24 -3.53
CA GLY A 135 -24.26 1.96 -4.73
C GLY A 135 -23.58 3.31 -4.47
N THR A 136 -23.91 3.98 -3.36
CA THR A 136 -23.34 5.29 -2.98
C THR A 136 -22.00 5.22 -2.25
N LEU A 137 -21.45 4.01 -2.02
CA LEU A 137 -20.28 3.82 -1.15
C LEU A 137 -19.11 4.74 -1.50
N LEU A 138 -18.74 4.84 -2.78
CA LEU A 138 -17.56 5.63 -3.17
C LEU A 138 -17.80 7.13 -2.96
N ASP A 139 -18.99 7.63 -3.28
CA ASP A 139 -19.36 9.02 -3.01
C ASP A 139 -19.29 9.32 -1.50
N ASP A 140 -19.83 8.41 -0.69
CA ASP A 140 -19.83 8.52 0.78
C ASP A 140 -18.38 8.49 1.33
N LEU A 141 -17.52 7.62 0.81
CA LEU A 141 -16.11 7.51 1.22
C LEU A 141 -15.28 8.72 0.77
N PHE A 142 -15.49 9.23 -0.44
CA PHE A 142 -14.80 10.42 -0.93
C PHE A 142 -15.22 11.66 -0.16
N ALA A 143 -16.50 11.81 0.17
CA ALA A 143 -16.97 12.87 1.03
C ALA A 143 -16.36 12.77 2.44
N LEU A 144 -16.32 11.56 3.00
CA LEU A 144 -15.69 11.29 4.29
C LEU A 144 -14.22 11.69 4.31
N ALA A 145 -13.44 11.34 3.28
CA ALA A 145 -12.02 11.65 3.19
C ALA A 145 -11.73 13.16 3.23
N GLN A 146 -12.66 14.02 2.81
CA GLN A 146 -12.52 15.48 2.89
C GLN A 146 -12.63 16.03 4.33
N SER A 147 -13.04 15.20 5.30
CA SER A 147 -13.20 15.63 6.70
C SER A 147 -11.87 15.85 7.42
N GLY A 148 -10.79 15.23 6.94
CA GLY A 148 -9.45 15.41 7.50
C GLY A 148 -8.48 14.27 7.20
N PRO A 149 -7.20 14.41 7.57
CA PRO A 149 -6.16 13.43 7.25
C PRO A 149 -6.41 12.04 7.83
N ALA A 150 -7.03 11.94 9.02
CA ALA A 150 -7.36 10.66 9.65
C ALA A 150 -8.43 9.90 8.86
N GLN A 151 -9.51 10.57 8.48
CA GLN A 151 -10.58 9.99 7.68
C GLN A 151 -10.07 9.64 6.28
N SER A 152 -9.25 10.50 5.67
CA SER A 152 -8.62 10.22 4.39
C SER A 152 -7.72 8.97 4.44
N GLU A 153 -6.94 8.79 5.52
CA GLU A 153 -6.10 7.61 5.72
C GLU A 153 -6.96 6.35 5.82
N LEU A 154 -8.03 6.36 6.62
CA LEU A 154 -8.93 5.22 6.76
C LEU A 154 -9.60 4.83 5.44
N VAL A 155 -10.04 5.81 4.64
CA VAL A 155 -10.64 5.57 3.32
C VAL A 155 -9.63 4.93 2.37
N VAL A 156 -8.41 5.45 2.34
CA VAL A 156 -7.31 4.92 1.52
C VAL A 156 -6.94 3.50 1.95
N MET A 157 -6.83 3.23 3.25
CA MET A 157 -6.60 1.89 3.79
C MET A 157 -7.73 0.92 3.46
N LEU A 158 -8.99 1.38 3.49
CA LEU A 158 -10.15 0.59 3.11
C LEU A 158 -10.13 0.21 1.62
N LEU A 159 -9.83 1.17 0.74
CA LEU A 159 -9.68 0.89 -0.69
C LEU A 159 -8.53 -0.07 -0.97
N HIS A 160 -7.41 0.07 -0.25
CA HIS A 160 -6.30 -0.87 -0.30
C HIS A 160 -6.73 -2.30 0.08
N ASP A 161 -7.35 -2.47 1.25
CA ASP A 161 -7.76 -3.78 1.78
C ASP A 161 -8.79 -4.48 0.88
N VAL A 162 -9.80 -3.75 0.40
CA VAL A 162 -10.80 -4.27 -0.54
C VAL A 162 -10.16 -4.68 -1.86
N CYS A 163 -9.20 -3.91 -2.35
CA CYS A 163 -8.47 -4.22 -3.58
C CYS A 163 -7.61 -5.48 -3.40
N GLU A 164 -6.82 -5.58 -2.33
CA GLU A 164 -5.99 -6.75 -2.05
C GLU A 164 -6.82 -8.03 -1.95
N ASP A 165 -7.90 -8.01 -1.16
CA ASP A 165 -8.77 -9.17 -0.97
C ASP A 165 -9.45 -9.65 -2.26
N CYS A 166 -9.68 -8.74 -3.21
CA CYS A 166 -10.42 -9.05 -4.43
C CYS A 166 -9.53 -9.28 -5.65
N VAL A 167 -8.27 -8.86 -5.62
CA VAL A 167 -7.36 -8.94 -6.77
C VAL A 167 -6.26 -9.97 -6.53
N LEU A 168 -5.67 -10.00 -5.35
CA LEU A 168 -4.48 -10.80 -5.10
C LEU A 168 -4.84 -12.27 -4.94
N SER A 169 -4.09 -13.12 -5.65
CA SER A 169 -4.39 -14.56 -5.71
C SER A 169 -4.31 -15.28 -4.37
N GLU A 170 -3.55 -14.72 -3.43
CA GLU A 170 -3.33 -15.25 -2.07
C GLU A 170 -4.60 -15.14 -1.20
N PHE A 171 -5.48 -14.17 -1.47
CA PHE A 171 -6.73 -13.94 -0.74
C PHE A 171 -7.96 -14.48 -1.46
N ASN A 172 -7.78 -15.19 -2.58
CA ASN A 172 -8.88 -15.76 -3.36
C ASN A 172 -9.78 -16.76 -2.61
N SER A 173 -9.43 -17.18 -1.40
CA SER A 173 -10.25 -18.05 -0.54
C SER A 173 -11.20 -17.30 0.39
N THR A 174 -11.03 -15.98 0.58
CA THR A 174 -11.81 -15.18 1.55
C THR A 174 -13.13 -14.70 0.96
N VAL A 175 -13.18 -14.40 -0.34
CA VAL A 175 -14.36 -13.92 -1.07
C VAL A 175 -14.78 -14.92 -2.16
N PRO A 176 -16.07 -15.34 -2.21
CA PRO A 176 -16.58 -16.17 -3.29
C PRO A 176 -16.30 -15.57 -4.67
N VAL A 177 -15.93 -16.42 -5.65
CA VAL A 177 -15.49 -15.99 -6.99
C VAL A 177 -16.51 -15.09 -7.69
N ALA A 178 -17.80 -15.44 -7.64
CA ALA A 178 -18.85 -14.61 -8.23
C ALA A 178 -18.87 -13.19 -7.62
N ARG A 179 -18.77 -13.11 -6.29
CA ARG A 179 -18.76 -11.83 -5.59
C ARG A 179 -17.52 -11.00 -5.91
N ARG A 180 -16.35 -11.65 -5.98
CA ARG A 180 -15.10 -11.00 -6.39
C ARG A 180 -15.21 -10.39 -7.78
N ASN A 181 -15.77 -11.11 -8.74
CA ASN A 181 -15.96 -10.61 -10.10
C ASN A 181 -16.89 -9.38 -10.14
N GLU A 182 -17.95 -9.36 -9.33
CA GLU A 182 -18.84 -8.20 -9.22
C GLU A 182 -18.11 -6.97 -8.66
N ILE A 183 -17.30 -7.15 -7.60
CA ILE A 183 -16.49 -6.09 -6.99
C ILE A 183 -15.44 -5.60 -7.99
N LEU A 184 -14.71 -6.49 -8.66
CA LEU A 184 -13.72 -6.13 -9.68
C LEU A 184 -14.35 -5.39 -10.86
N GLN A 185 -15.54 -5.81 -11.30
CA GLN A 185 -16.25 -5.10 -12.36
C GLN A 185 -16.63 -3.69 -11.93
N ALA A 186 -17.11 -3.51 -10.70
CA ALA A 186 -17.40 -2.19 -10.17
C ALA A 186 -16.14 -1.34 -10.01
N LEU A 187 -15.03 -1.92 -9.49
CA LEU A 187 -13.74 -1.22 -9.37
C LEU A 187 -13.26 -0.74 -10.74
N ASN A 188 -13.35 -1.59 -11.78
CA ASN A 188 -13.01 -1.19 -13.14
C ASN A 188 -13.88 -0.03 -13.65
N SER A 189 -15.16 0.02 -13.29
CA SER A 189 -16.08 1.09 -13.75
C SER A 189 -15.84 2.44 -13.09
N CYS A 190 -15.18 2.48 -11.93
CA CYS A 190 -14.90 3.70 -11.18
C CYS A 190 -13.39 3.99 -11.05
N LEU A 191 -12.56 3.38 -11.91
CA LEU A 191 -11.11 3.58 -11.88
C LEU A 191 -10.70 5.04 -12.05
N ASP A 192 -11.39 5.79 -12.91
CA ASP A 192 -11.07 7.20 -13.14
C ASP A 192 -11.35 8.05 -11.90
N ASP A 193 -12.45 7.78 -11.19
CA ASP A 193 -12.79 8.48 -9.94
C ASP A 193 -11.79 8.14 -8.83
N ILE A 194 -11.41 6.85 -8.70
CA ILE A 194 -10.38 6.39 -7.75
C ILE A 194 -9.02 7.01 -8.09
N CYS A 195 -8.68 7.10 -9.38
CA CYS A 195 -7.45 7.75 -9.85
C CYS A 195 -7.44 9.23 -9.44
N GLY A 196 -8.50 9.97 -9.75
CA GLY A 196 -8.64 11.38 -9.38
C GLY A 196 -8.56 11.60 -7.86
N PHE A 197 -9.16 10.70 -7.09
CA PHE A 197 -9.08 10.69 -5.64
C PHE A 197 -7.63 10.52 -5.13
N PHE A 198 -6.90 9.52 -5.62
CA PHE A 198 -5.50 9.30 -5.21
C PHE A 198 -4.60 10.46 -5.59
N VAL A 199 -4.70 10.97 -6.83
CA VAL A 199 -3.91 12.13 -7.27
C VAL A 199 -4.19 13.34 -6.37
N SER A 200 -5.47 13.62 -6.09
CA SER A 200 -5.87 14.74 -5.24
C SER A 200 -5.27 14.64 -3.83
N ILE A 201 -5.29 13.46 -3.21
CA ILE A 201 -4.71 13.27 -1.87
C ILE A 201 -3.19 13.44 -1.90
N LEU A 202 -2.52 12.82 -2.89
CA LEU A 202 -1.06 12.86 -2.99
C LEU A 202 -0.57 14.29 -3.21
N GLU A 203 -1.19 15.05 -4.12
CA GLU A 203 -0.83 16.45 -4.37
C GLU A 203 -1.07 17.34 -3.15
N GLN A 204 -2.25 17.25 -2.53
CA GLN A 204 -2.59 18.08 -1.37
C GLN A 204 -1.72 17.77 -0.16
N SER A 205 -1.51 16.48 0.13
CA SER A 205 -0.71 16.04 1.26
C SER A 205 0.77 16.36 1.05
N TYR A 206 1.28 16.21 -0.17
CA TYR A 206 2.66 16.58 -0.47
C TYR A 206 2.87 18.09 -0.36
N LYS A 207 1.95 18.90 -0.90
CA LYS A 207 2.02 20.35 -0.75
C LYS A 207 2.03 20.77 0.72
N ALA A 208 1.11 20.27 1.52
CA ALA A 208 1.04 20.57 2.95
C ALA A 208 2.30 20.12 3.70
N TYR A 209 2.80 18.91 3.41
CA TYR A 209 4.05 18.41 3.94
C TYR A 209 5.23 19.34 3.64
N ARG A 210 5.35 19.84 2.40
CA ARG A 210 6.43 20.75 2.01
C ARG A 210 6.30 22.14 2.63
N GLU A 211 5.08 22.66 2.78
CA GLU A 211 4.82 23.94 3.44
C GLU A 211 5.11 23.89 4.94
N LEU A 212 4.87 22.74 5.59
CA LEU A 212 5.07 22.52 7.02
C LEU A 212 6.42 21.85 7.35
N ALA A 213 7.33 21.75 6.37
CA ALA A 213 8.59 21.04 6.52
C ALA A 213 9.40 21.53 7.74
N GLY A 214 9.84 20.59 8.59
CA GLY A 214 10.57 20.89 9.83
C GLY A 214 9.69 21.13 11.06
N THR A 215 8.37 21.04 10.93
CA THR A 215 7.41 21.11 12.06
C THR A 215 6.81 19.73 12.37
N ALA A 216 6.26 19.57 13.58
CA ALA A 216 5.52 18.36 13.95
C ALA A 216 4.20 18.20 13.16
N GLU A 217 3.65 19.30 12.65
CA GLU A 217 2.41 19.33 11.86
C GLU A 217 2.56 18.70 10.47
N ALA A 218 3.79 18.46 10.02
CA ALA A 218 4.06 17.74 8.77
C ALA A 218 3.84 16.22 8.88
N ALA A 219 3.99 15.64 10.07
CA ALA A 219 3.94 14.19 10.28
C ALA A 219 2.60 13.52 9.87
N PRO A 220 1.42 14.11 10.15
CA PRO A 220 0.13 13.63 9.62
C PRO A 220 0.11 13.50 8.09
N HIS A 221 0.69 14.49 7.38
CA HIS A 221 0.70 14.50 5.92
C HIS A 221 1.66 13.46 5.35
N VAL A 222 2.80 13.22 6.00
CA VAL A 222 3.70 12.11 5.65
C VAL A 222 3.03 10.76 5.83
N ALA A 223 2.31 10.54 6.95
CA ALA A 223 1.59 9.30 7.19
C ALA A 223 0.53 9.05 6.10
N LEU A 224 -0.24 10.08 5.75
CA LEU A 224 -1.23 10.00 4.68
C LEU A 224 -0.62 9.74 3.30
N LEU A 225 0.51 10.38 2.97
CA LEU A 225 1.26 10.10 1.72
C LEU A 225 1.68 8.63 1.65
N ASN A 226 2.27 8.10 2.72
CA ASN A 226 2.73 6.70 2.74
C ASN A 226 1.57 5.71 2.64
N ALA A 227 0.46 5.95 3.34
CA ALA A 227 -0.76 5.15 3.21
C ALA A 227 -1.32 5.19 1.78
N THR A 228 -1.31 6.37 1.14
CA THR A 228 -1.82 6.55 -0.22
C THR A 228 -0.92 5.90 -1.27
N LEU A 229 0.40 5.99 -1.13
CA LEU A 229 1.35 5.28 -2.00
C LEU A 229 1.21 3.76 -1.87
N ALA A 230 0.99 3.25 -0.66
CA ALA A 230 0.71 1.83 -0.44
C ALA A 230 -0.61 1.40 -1.12
N ALA A 231 -1.69 2.19 -0.95
CA ALA A 231 -2.96 1.96 -1.62
C ALA A 231 -2.83 1.94 -3.14
N VAL A 232 -2.14 2.93 -3.72
CA VAL A 232 -1.83 2.95 -5.16
C VAL A 232 -1.11 1.67 -5.59
N GLY A 233 -0.19 1.16 -4.76
CA GLY A 233 0.50 -0.11 -4.98
C GLY A 233 -0.43 -1.30 -5.21
N ALA A 234 -1.50 -1.43 -4.41
CA ALA A 234 -2.51 -2.49 -4.58
C ALA A 234 -3.27 -2.38 -5.90
N PHE A 235 -3.38 -1.17 -6.46
CA PHE A 235 -3.98 -0.92 -7.76
C PHE A 235 -2.99 -1.08 -8.92
N VAL A 236 -1.70 -1.33 -8.72
CA VAL A 236 -0.76 -1.48 -9.85
C VAL A 236 -0.98 -2.75 -10.69
N PRO A 237 -1.21 -3.96 -10.12
CA PRO A 237 -1.05 -5.21 -10.88
C PRO A 237 -2.08 -5.46 -11.98
N TRP A 238 -3.30 -4.93 -11.84
CA TRP A 238 -4.48 -5.42 -12.56
C TRP A 238 -5.20 -4.44 -13.50
N PRO A 239 -5.25 -3.11 -13.27
CA PRO A 239 -6.05 -2.21 -14.10
C PRO A 239 -5.36 -1.95 -15.45
N PRO A 240 -6.07 -1.43 -16.46
CA PRO A 240 -5.47 -1.08 -17.74
C PRO A 240 -4.24 -0.17 -17.61
N VAL A 241 -3.33 -0.24 -18.59
CA VAL A 241 -2.10 0.57 -18.59
C VAL A 241 -2.40 2.07 -18.55
N ASP A 242 -3.53 2.49 -19.14
CA ASP A 242 -4.02 3.86 -19.11
C ASP A 242 -4.22 4.40 -17.70
N PHE A 243 -4.69 3.56 -16.77
CA PHE A 243 -4.82 3.96 -15.36
C PHE A 243 -3.47 4.38 -14.76
N LEU A 244 -2.41 3.61 -15.02
CA LEU A 244 -1.05 3.95 -14.54
C LEU A 244 -0.51 5.24 -15.17
N ARG A 245 -0.87 5.50 -16.43
CA ARG A 245 -0.51 6.75 -17.14
C ARG A 245 -1.26 7.95 -16.56
N ASN A 246 -2.56 7.83 -16.36
CA ASN A 246 -3.41 8.89 -15.81
C ASN A 246 -3.00 9.26 -14.38
N LEU A 247 -2.61 8.26 -13.58
CA LEU A 247 -2.08 8.45 -12.24
C LEU A 247 -0.68 9.10 -12.23
N GLN A 248 0.00 9.15 -13.39
CA GLN A 248 1.40 9.56 -13.52
C GLN A 248 2.32 8.81 -12.55
N CYS A 249 2.00 7.53 -12.31
CA CYS A 249 2.54 6.73 -11.21
C CYS A 249 4.08 6.71 -11.19
N VAL A 250 4.69 6.58 -12.37
CA VAL A 250 6.15 6.59 -12.54
C VAL A 250 6.76 7.94 -12.20
N ALA A 251 6.24 9.03 -12.78
CA ALA A 251 6.80 10.37 -12.58
C ALA A 251 6.65 10.81 -11.11
N MET A 252 5.49 10.55 -10.53
CA MET A 252 5.24 10.78 -9.12
C MET A 252 6.21 9.99 -8.24
N ALA A 253 6.28 8.67 -8.38
CA ALA A 253 7.13 7.85 -7.51
C ALA A 253 8.62 8.17 -7.66
N THR A 254 9.10 8.46 -8.87
CA THR A 254 10.50 8.86 -9.09
C THR A 254 10.83 10.22 -8.47
N SER A 255 9.90 11.19 -8.52
CA SER A 255 10.09 12.50 -7.88
C SER A 255 10.21 12.43 -6.35
N LEU A 256 9.62 11.40 -5.73
CA LEU A 256 9.62 11.20 -4.29
C LEU A 256 10.83 10.43 -3.77
N LEU A 257 11.70 9.91 -4.64
CA LEU A 257 12.86 9.09 -4.22
C LEU A 257 13.90 9.88 -3.41
N ALA A 258 13.99 11.20 -3.61
CA ALA A 258 14.90 12.06 -2.87
C ALA A 258 14.40 12.41 -1.46
N ASP A 259 13.15 12.10 -1.15
CA ASP A 259 12.50 12.51 0.10
C ASP A 259 12.49 11.36 1.12
N GLU A 260 13.32 11.45 2.16
CA GLU A 260 13.55 10.36 3.12
C GLU A 260 12.29 9.84 3.81
N ALA A 261 11.30 10.71 4.01
CA ALA A 261 10.07 10.39 4.73
C ALA A 261 9.12 9.48 3.93
N VAL A 262 9.24 9.47 2.59
CA VAL A 262 8.32 8.77 1.68
C VAL A 262 9.02 7.88 0.63
N ARG A 263 10.35 7.99 0.49
CA ARG A 263 11.14 7.28 -0.54
C ARG A 263 10.98 5.76 -0.52
N MET A 264 10.70 5.17 0.65
CA MET A 264 10.52 3.71 0.78
C MET A 264 9.25 3.23 0.08
N ASN A 265 8.12 3.89 0.31
CA ASN A 265 6.87 3.56 -0.38
C ASN A 265 6.96 3.90 -1.87
N ALA A 266 7.66 4.97 -2.24
CA ALA A 266 7.89 5.34 -3.63
C ALA A 266 8.72 4.30 -4.39
N VAL A 267 9.81 3.78 -3.80
CA VAL A 267 10.64 2.76 -4.45
C VAL A 267 9.94 1.40 -4.52
N ASP A 268 9.14 1.04 -3.52
CA ASP A 268 8.32 -0.18 -3.57
C ASP A 268 7.23 -0.08 -4.65
N LEU A 269 6.63 1.11 -4.84
CA LEU A 269 5.71 1.35 -5.94
C LEU A 269 6.37 1.19 -7.32
N LEU A 270 7.57 1.75 -7.50
CA LEU A 270 8.34 1.54 -8.73
C LEU A 270 8.70 0.07 -8.96
N LEU A 271 8.97 -0.66 -7.88
CA LEU A 271 9.24 -2.10 -7.96
C LEU A 271 8.01 -2.87 -8.46
N LEU A 272 6.81 -2.54 -7.97
CA LEU A 272 5.56 -3.14 -8.45
C LEU A 272 5.32 -2.83 -9.94
N VAL A 273 5.53 -1.58 -10.36
CA VAL A 273 5.37 -1.18 -11.77
C VAL A 273 6.39 -1.90 -12.67
N ALA A 274 7.64 -2.00 -12.23
CA ALA A 274 8.69 -2.71 -12.96
C ALA A 274 8.46 -4.24 -12.97
N ASP A 275 7.82 -4.79 -11.94
CA ASP A 275 7.54 -6.22 -11.89
C ASP A 275 6.33 -6.64 -12.75
N ARG A 276 5.38 -5.71 -12.91
CA ARG A 276 4.20 -5.92 -13.73
C ARG A 276 4.54 -6.40 -15.14
N LYS A 277 3.79 -7.40 -15.63
CA LYS A 277 3.87 -7.84 -17.02
C LYS A 277 3.20 -6.80 -17.91
N LEU A 278 4.02 -6.00 -18.58
CA LEU A 278 3.59 -4.94 -19.50
C LEU A 278 3.59 -5.47 -20.94
N GLY A 279 2.45 -5.38 -21.62
CA GLY A 279 2.31 -5.77 -23.02
C GLY A 279 2.97 -4.79 -24.00
N PRO A 280 2.93 -5.07 -25.32
CA PRO A 280 3.51 -4.21 -26.34
C PRO A 280 2.92 -2.79 -26.33
N GLU A 281 1.63 -2.64 -26.00
CA GLU A 281 0.88 -1.38 -25.87
C GLU A 281 1.47 -0.43 -24.81
N ALA A 282 2.17 -0.96 -23.81
CA ALA A 282 2.79 -0.20 -22.74
C ALA A 282 4.20 0.29 -23.11
N ARG A 283 4.50 0.52 -24.39
CA ARG A 283 5.82 1.01 -24.81
C ARG A 283 6.16 2.35 -24.17
N ASP A 284 5.24 3.30 -24.19
CA ASP A 284 5.48 4.64 -23.67
C ASP A 284 5.75 4.59 -22.15
N LEU A 285 4.92 3.85 -21.40
CA LEU A 285 5.13 3.65 -19.96
C LEU A 285 6.49 3.01 -19.64
N ARG A 286 6.97 2.06 -20.46
CA ARG A 286 8.31 1.46 -20.30
C ARG A 286 9.42 2.47 -20.54
N LEU A 287 9.29 3.30 -21.58
CA LEU A 287 10.26 4.36 -21.86
C LEU A 287 10.28 5.40 -20.74
N ASP A 288 9.10 5.82 -20.28
CA ASP A 288 8.94 6.77 -19.17
C ASP A 288 9.53 6.23 -17.88
N LEU A 289 9.35 4.94 -17.60
CA LEU A 289 9.95 4.27 -16.44
C LEU A 289 11.48 4.27 -16.50
N VAL A 290 12.07 3.91 -17.64
CA VAL A 290 13.53 3.92 -17.81
C VAL A 290 14.05 5.37 -17.69
N ALA A 291 13.45 6.32 -18.41
CA ALA A 291 13.88 7.71 -18.43
C ALA A 291 13.79 8.38 -17.06
N SER A 292 12.65 8.23 -16.39
CA SER A 292 12.40 8.85 -15.08
C SER A 292 13.27 8.22 -14.00
N LEU A 293 13.48 6.90 -14.03
CA LEU A 293 14.36 6.22 -13.08
C LEU A 293 15.81 6.67 -13.24
N VAL A 294 16.30 6.78 -14.49
CA VAL A 294 17.66 7.29 -14.77
C VAL A 294 17.81 8.72 -14.26
N GLY A 295 16.87 9.60 -14.62
CA GLY A 295 16.90 10.99 -14.18
C GLY A 295 16.87 11.12 -12.65
N ALA A 296 16.03 10.34 -11.97
CA ALA A 296 15.99 10.32 -10.52
C ALA A 296 17.33 9.87 -9.93
N CYS A 297 17.86 8.72 -10.35
CA CYS A 297 19.15 8.20 -9.86
C CYS A 297 20.34 9.14 -10.08
N GLU A 298 20.35 9.93 -11.16
CA GLU A 298 21.38 10.93 -11.42
C GLU A 298 21.32 12.14 -10.49
N THR A 299 20.15 12.40 -9.88
CA THR A 299 19.90 13.56 -9.01
C THR A 299 19.79 13.21 -7.53
N LEU A 300 19.77 11.91 -7.19
CA LEU A 300 19.70 11.46 -5.80
C LEU A 300 20.93 11.97 -5.02
N PRO A 301 20.73 12.51 -3.81
CA PRO A 301 21.84 12.92 -2.97
C PRO A 301 22.70 11.71 -2.57
N GLU A 302 24.02 11.92 -2.44
CA GLU A 302 24.90 10.92 -1.86
C GLU A 302 24.61 10.82 -0.35
N GLY A 303 23.87 9.79 0.05
CA GLY A 303 23.57 9.48 1.45
C GLY A 303 24.60 8.54 2.10
N ASP A 304 24.48 8.33 3.40
CA ASP A 304 25.29 7.33 4.11
C ASP A 304 24.85 5.91 3.66
N PRO A 305 25.74 5.11 3.03
CA PRO A 305 25.41 3.76 2.59
C PRO A 305 24.90 2.83 3.70
N ALA A 306 25.25 3.09 4.97
CA ALA A 306 24.82 2.28 6.10
C ALA A 306 23.37 2.62 6.51
N GLU A 307 23.03 3.91 6.60
CA GLU A 307 21.68 4.37 6.94
C GLU A 307 20.69 4.08 5.81
N ASP A 308 21.15 4.26 4.56
CA ASP A 308 20.33 4.11 3.36
C ASP A 308 20.33 2.68 2.80
N TYR A 309 20.94 1.72 3.49
CA TYR A 309 21.11 0.35 3.01
C TYR A 309 19.82 -0.28 2.48
N THR A 310 18.72 -0.16 3.23
CA THR A 310 17.42 -0.75 2.85
C THR A 310 16.85 -0.09 1.60
N PHE A 311 16.97 1.23 1.50
CA PHE A 311 16.54 1.99 0.33
C PHE A 311 17.38 1.64 -0.89
N HIS A 312 18.71 1.70 -0.79
CA HIS A 312 19.63 1.32 -1.87
C HIS A 312 19.41 -0.11 -2.35
N LYS A 313 19.15 -1.05 -1.42
CA LYS A 313 18.80 -2.44 -1.76
C LYS A 313 17.52 -2.51 -2.60
N ARG A 314 16.48 -1.75 -2.26
CA ARG A 314 15.23 -1.71 -3.04
C ARG A 314 15.44 -1.02 -4.40
N LEU A 315 16.12 0.12 -4.42
CA LEU A 315 16.42 0.87 -5.65
C LEU A 315 17.23 0.02 -6.64
N CYS A 316 18.26 -0.70 -6.18
CA CYS A 316 19.04 -1.59 -7.04
C CYS A 316 18.21 -2.74 -7.60
N ARG A 317 17.21 -3.25 -6.87
CA ARG A 317 16.27 -4.24 -7.42
C ARG A 317 15.40 -3.65 -8.52
N VAL A 318 14.92 -2.41 -8.36
CA VAL A 318 14.16 -1.71 -9.41
C VAL A 318 15.04 -1.53 -10.65
N VAL A 319 16.26 -1.01 -10.49
CA VAL A 319 17.22 -0.82 -11.59
C VAL A 319 17.53 -2.16 -12.28
N ALA A 320 17.80 -3.22 -11.52
CA ALA A 320 18.03 -4.55 -12.09
C ALA A 320 16.83 -5.05 -12.90
N LEU A 321 15.61 -4.87 -12.39
CA LEU A 321 14.38 -5.35 -13.02
C LEU A 321 14.06 -4.57 -14.30
N VAL A 322 14.12 -3.25 -14.24
CA VAL A 322 13.94 -2.35 -15.39
C VAL A 322 15.01 -2.62 -16.45
N GLY A 323 16.26 -2.79 -16.02
CA GLY A 323 17.38 -3.13 -16.90
C GLY A 323 17.13 -4.43 -17.66
N ASN A 324 16.82 -5.52 -16.93
CA ASN A 324 16.62 -6.83 -17.53
C ASN A 324 15.40 -6.90 -18.45
N LYS A 325 14.29 -6.23 -18.09
CA LYS A 325 13.03 -6.30 -18.85
C LYS A 325 12.95 -5.31 -20.00
N PHE A 326 13.46 -4.08 -19.82
CA PHE A 326 13.13 -2.96 -20.71
C PHE A 326 14.33 -2.38 -21.45
N LEU A 327 15.55 -2.47 -20.91
CA LEU A 327 16.73 -1.87 -21.54
C LEU A 327 17.01 -2.44 -22.95
N LEU A 328 16.84 -3.76 -23.12
CA LEU A 328 17.00 -4.42 -24.42
C LEU A 328 15.87 -4.11 -25.43
N THR A 329 14.79 -3.46 -24.98
CA THR A 329 13.69 -3.00 -25.84
C THR A 329 13.91 -1.61 -26.43
N LEU A 330 14.99 -0.93 -26.02
CA LEU A 330 15.40 0.35 -26.57
C LEU A 330 16.01 0.19 -27.98
N ARG A 331 15.75 1.18 -28.83
CA ARG A 331 16.21 1.25 -30.22
C ARG A 331 17.57 1.93 -30.29
N ALA A 332 18.60 1.18 -30.68
CA ALA A 332 19.97 1.68 -30.80
C ALA A 332 20.15 2.69 -31.96
N ASP A 333 19.25 2.68 -32.93
CA ASP A 333 19.21 3.59 -34.08
C ASP A 333 18.48 4.91 -33.78
N ALA A 334 17.70 4.98 -32.70
CA ALA A 334 17.08 6.22 -32.24
C ALA A 334 18.03 6.95 -31.29
N PRO A 335 18.54 8.16 -31.63
CA PRO A 335 19.60 8.81 -30.87
C PRO A 335 19.22 9.08 -29.41
N GLY A 336 17.96 9.44 -29.13
CA GLY A 336 17.49 9.65 -27.75
C GLY A 336 17.42 8.36 -26.92
N GLU A 337 17.03 7.23 -27.53
CA GLU A 337 16.99 5.94 -26.83
C GLU A 337 18.41 5.35 -26.63
N ALA A 338 19.32 5.61 -27.56
CA ALA A 338 20.73 5.25 -27.42
C ALA A 338 21.42 6.06 -26.30
N ASP A 339 21.16 7.36 -26.19
CA ASP A 339 21.62 8.19 -25.07
C ASP A 339 21.05 7.70 -23.73
N LEU A 340 19.76 7.39 -23.69
CA LEU A 340 19.12 6.84 -22.50
C LEU A 340 19.76 5.52 -22.05
N MET A 341 20.11 4.64 -22.99
CA MET A 341 20.83 3.40 -22.71
C MET A 341 22.20 3.67 -22.07
N LEU A 342 22.95 4.63 -22.60
CA LEU A 342 24.24 5.04 -22.05
C LEU A 342 24.13 5.57 -20.63
N ARG A 343 23.18 6.47 -20.39
CA ARG A 343 22.91 7.03 -19.06
C ARG A 343 22.46 5.97 -18.07
N PHE A 344 21.63 5.03 -18.51
CA PHE A 344 21.23 3.89 -17.69
C PHE A 344 22.43 3.03 -17.27
N VAL A 345 23.33 2.69 -18.19
CA VAL A 345 24.54 1.93 -17.85
C VAL A 345 25.46 2.73 -16.91
N ARG A 346 25.54 4.06 -17.05
CA ARG A 346 26.25 4.91 -16.10
C ARG A 346 25.69 4.80 -14.68
N VAL A 347 24.36 4.83 -14.53
CA VAL A 347 23.68 4.60 -13.24
C VAL A 347 24.05 3.23 -12.66
N VAL A 348 24.02 2.17 -13.47
CA VAL A 348 24.41 0.82 -13.03
C VAL A 348 25.87 0.80 -12.54
N LEU A 349 26.80 1.42 -13.28
CA LEU A 349 28.21 1.49 -12.90
C LEU A 349 28.46 2.29 -11.62
N ASN A 350 27.66 3.32 -11.35
CA ASN A 350 27.72 4.07 -10.09
C ASN A 350 27.22 3.20 -8.93
N LEU A 351 26.08 2.51 -9.08
CA LEU A 351 25.53 1.65 -8.04
C LEU A 351 26.42 0.43 -7.71
N LEU A 352 27.22 -0.05 -8.68
CA LEU A 352 28.19 -1.12 -8.45
C LEU A 352 29.41 -0.72 -7.61
N GLN A 353 29.62 0.57 -7.41
CA GLN A 353 30.64 1.08 -6.48
C GLN A 353 30.15 1.10 -5.03
N HIS A 354 28.89 0.69 -4.77
CA HIS A 354 28.35 0.61 -3.42
C HIS A 354 29.13 -0.39 -2.55
N PRO A 355 29.43 -0.06 -1.26
CA PRO A 355 30.30 -0.89 -0.42
C PRO A 355 29.71 -2.28 -0.08
N SER A 356 28.40 -2.45 -0.17
CA SER A 356 27.74 -3.72 0.12
C SER A 356 27.75 -4.69 -1.09
N PRO A 357 28.40 -5.87 -0.99
CA PRO A 357 28.42 -6.86 -2.07
C PRO A 357 27.04 -7.46 -2.34
N MET A 358 26.15 -7.49 -1.34
CA MET A 358 24.78 -7.93 -1.53
C MET A 358 24.02 -7.02 -2.50
N ILE A 359 24.22 -5.70 -2.39
CA ILE A 359 23.55 -4.72 -3.27
C ILE A 359 24.10 -4.82 -4.69
N THR A 360 25.42 -4.88 -4.83
CA THR A 360 26.06 -4.98 -6.14
C THR A 360 25.70 -6.28 -6.86
N SER A 361 25.48 -7.38 -6.13
CA SER A 361 25.09 -8.68 -6.72
C SER A 361 23.81 -8.64 -7.55
N PHE A 362 22.84 -7.76 -7.23
CA PHE A 362 21.61 -7.61 -8.02
C PHE A 362 21.86 -7.07 -9.43
N LEU A 363 22.96 -6.33 -9.63
CA LEU A 363 23.30 -5.65 -10.88
C LEU A 363 24.30 -6.44 -11.72
N LEU A 364 25.03 -7.40 -11.13
CA LEU A 364 26.01 -8.22 -11.85
C LEU A 364 25.36 -9.05 -12.96
N GLY A 365 24.19 -9.65 -12.71
CA GLY A 365 23.46 -10.39 -13.73
C GLY A 365 23.02 -9.52 -14.90
N LEU A 366 22.59 -8.28 -14.63
CA LEU A 366 22.23 -7.31 -15.66
C LEU A 366 23.45 -6.89 -16.49
N LEU A 367 24.60 -6.66 -15.85
CA LEU A 367 25.85 -6.38 -16.57
C LEU A 367 26.24 -7.52 -17.51
N ALA A 368 26.14 -8.76 -17.05
CA ALA A 368 26.42 -9.93 -17.88
C ALA A 368 25.50 -9.95 -19.11
N VAL A 369 24.19 -9.76 -18.93
CA VAL A 369 23.22 -9.67 -20.04
C VAL A 369 23.54 -8.53 -21.00
N LEU A 370 24.00 -7.38 -20.50
CA LEU A 370 24.40 -6.25 -21.35
C LEU A 370 25.65 -6.54 -22.17
N LEU A 371 26.59 -7.31 -21.62
CA LEU A 371 27.82 -7.72 -22.29
C LEU A 371 27.59 -8.88 -23.28
N GLU A 372 26.74 -9.85 -22.92
CA GLU A 372 26.36 -11.01 -23.74
C GLU A 372 25.40 -10.63 -24.87
N GLY A 373 24.39 -9.80 -24.59
CA GLY A 373 23.47 -9.25 -25.60
C GLY A 373 24.18 -8.36 -26.62
N ALA A 374 25.39 -7.91 -26.32
CA ALA A 374 26.30 -7.29 -27.26
C ALA A 374 26.90 -8.32 -28.24
N GLN A 375 27.10 -9.58 -27.82
CA GLN A 375 27.80 -10.64 -28.55
C GLN A 375 26.89 -11.55 -29.41
N GLU A 376 25.61 -11.77 -29.06
CA GLU A 376 24.83 -12.89 -29.62
C GLU A 376 23.86 -12.63 -30.80
N ASP A 377 23.58 -11.38 -31.22
CA ASP A 377 22.70 -11.12 -32.38
C ASP A 377 23.52 -10.77 -33.65
N PRO A 378 23.67 -11.67 -34.64
CA PRO A 378 24.44 -11.41 -35.86
C PRO A 378 23.82 -10.38 -36.81
N SER A 379 22.57 -9.96 -36.59
CA SER A 379 21.89 -8.92 -37.38
C SER A 379 21.96 -7.52 -36.75
N CYS A 380 22.31 -7.42 -35.45
CA CYS A 380 22.40 -6.19 -34.67
C CYS A 380 23.76 -5.91 -33.96
N PRO A 381 24.87 -6.67 -34.14
CA PRO A 381 25.94 -6.73 -33.14
C PRO A 381 26.79 -5.45 -33.09
N MET A 382 26.94 -4.76 -34.23
CA MET A 382 27.76 -3.56 -34.29
C MET A 382 27.10 -2.31 -33.69
N LYS A 383 25.75 -2.24 -33.62
CA LYS A 383 25.10 -1.00 -33.14
C LYS A 383 25.12 -0.91 -31.62
N ARG A 384 24.78 -1.98 -30.90
CA ARG A 384 24.68 -1.96 -29.43
C ARG A 384 26.04 -1.98 -28.73
N ILE A 385 27.01 -2.76 -29.22
CA ILE A 385 28.41 -2.66 -28.76
C ILE A 385 28.96 -1.26 -29.03
N ALA A 386 28.70 -0.67 -30.21
CA ALA A 386 29.17 0.69 -30.49
C ALA A 386 28.54 1.73 -29.56
N VAL A 387 27.26 1.57 -29.20
CA VAL A 387 26.60 2.44 -28.20
C VAL A 387 27.31 2.35 -26.85
N LEU A 388 27.74 1.16 -26.42
CA LEU A 388 28.43 0.97 -25.13
C LEU A 388 29.95 1.22 -25.16
N ALA A 389 30.56 1.36 -26.35
CA ALA A 389 31.99 1.59 -26.52
C ALA A 389 32.56 2.75 -25.68
N PRO A 390 31.86 3.89 -25.50
CA PRO A 390 32.33 4.98 -24.64
C PRO A 390 32.49 4.58 -23.16
N LEU A 391 31.81 3.52 -22.71
CA LEU A 391 31.82 3.05 -21.33
C LEU A 391 32.76 1.87 -21.07
N ALA A 392 33.39 1.32 -22.11
CA ALA A 392 34.17 0.07 -22.00
C ALA A 392 35.27 0.15 -20.93
N ALA A 393 35.99 1.28 -20.86
CA ALA A 393 37.04 1.49 -19.86
C ALA A 393 36.47 1.55 -18.42
N ASP A 394 35.30 2.17 -18.25
CA ASP A 394 34.64 2.31 -16.95
C ASP A 394 34.07 0.97 -16.47
N VAL A 395 33.46 0.20 -17.38
CA VAL A 395 33.00 -1.16 -17.11
C VAL A 395 34.17 -2.04 -16.65
N CYS A 396 35.29 -2.04 -17.38
CA CYS A 396 36.47 -2.81 -16.98
C CYS A 396 37.05 -2.37 -15.62
N ARG A 397 37.02 -1.07 -15.33
CA ARG A 397 37.51 -0.53 -14.05
C ARG A 397 36.63 -0.98 -12.89
N VAL A 398 35.32 -0.83 -12.99
CA VAL A 398 34.37 -1.23 -11.94
C VAL A 398 34.41 -2.74 -11.71
N LEU A 399 34.43 -3.55 -12.78
CA LEU A 399 34.52 -5.00 -12.64
C LEU A 399 35.78 -5.47 -11.89
N ARG A 400 36.92 -4.81 -12.07
CA ARG A 400 38.16 -5.11 -11.30
C ARG A 400 38.10 -4.70 -9.84
N GLN A 401 37.18 -3.80 -9.47
CA GLN A 401 37.00 -3.34 -8.10
C GLN A 401 35.95 -4.19 -7.36
N THR A 402 34.93 -4.68 -8.09
CA THR A 402 33.81 -5.44 -7.53
C THR A 402 34.06 -6.95 -7.49
N LEU A 403 34.86 -7.50 -8.43
CA LEU A 403 35.30 -8.91 -8.50
C LEU A 403 36.77 -9.02 -8.05
#